data_AF-A0A1H0HFF9-F1
#
_entry.id   AF-A0A1H0HFF9-F1
#
_cell.length_a   1.000
_cell.length_b   1.000
_cell.length_c   1.000
_cell.angle_alpha   90.00
_cell.angle_beta   90.00
_cell.angle_gamma   90.00
#
_symmetry.space_group_name_H-M   'P 1'
#
loop_
_entity.id
_entity.type
_entity.pdbx_description
1 polymer ?
#
loop_
_entity_poly.entity_id
_entity_poly.type
_entity_poly.pdbx_seq_one_letter_code
_entity_poly.pdbx_strand_id
1 'polypeptide(L)'
;MAYYAVLAAKGFLPVEWLPGFASYDSPLGQHPDRTLVPGVEIGSGSLGHGLGLAVGTALGLRAQGLTEARVWVLVGDAEMDEGSNFEAVQFAGAVGLEGLHTVVVDNASATYGWPGGLAPRFAAEGWSTATVDGRDHRALYEAFTAPHPGRPHVVVARVASKS
;
A
#
# COMPACT_ATOMS: atom_id res chain seq x y z
N MET A 1 -4.14 6.27 12.93
CA MET A 1 -4.03 7.75 13.06
C MET A 1 -3.36 8.42 11.85
N ALA A 2 -2.16 8.00 11.39
CA ALA A 2 -1.43 8.68 10.32
C ALA A 2 -2.25 8.92 9.04
N TYR A 3 -3.02 7.92 8.59
CA TYR A 3 -3.87 8.04 7.41
C TYR A 3 -4.93 9.15 7.53
N TYR A 4 -5.65 9.22 8.65
CA TYR A 4 -6.63 10.29 8.90
C TYR A 4 -5.99 11.66 9.02
N ALA A 5 -4.77 11.76 9.58
CA ALA A 5 -4.04 13.02 9.63
C ALA A 5 -3.71 13.54 8.21
N VAL A 6 -3.35 12.65 7.28
CA VAL A 6 -3.15 13.02 5.88
C VAL A 6 -4.46 13.45 5.23
N LEU A 7 -5.56 12.71 5.42
CA LEU A 7 -6.87 13.08 4.88
C LEU A 7 -7.34 14.46 5.39
N ALA A 8 -7.16 14.74 6.68
CA ALA A 8 -7.47 16.04 7.26
C ALA A 8 -6.60 17.16 6.64
N ALA A 9 -5.28 16.94 6.55
CA ALA A 9 -4.36 17.90 5.95
C ALA A 9 -4.62 18.14 4.46
N LYS A 10 -5.26 17.19 3.77
CA LYS A 10 -5.68 17.31 2.37
C LYS A 10 -7.13 17.81 2.21
N GLY A 11 -7.81 18.14 3.30
CA GLY A 11 -9.17 18.71 3.27
C GLY A 11 -10.28 17.70 2.97
N PHE A 12 -10.01 16.39 3.06
CA PHE A 12 -11.05 15.36 2.91
C PHE A 12 -11.97 15.28 4.13
N LEU A 13 -11.46 15.61 5.31
CA LEU A 13 -12.24 15.61 6.55
C LEU A 13 -11.85 16.78 7.47
N PRO A 14 -12.74 17.24 8.36
CA PRO A 14 -12.46 18.33 9.30
C PRO A 14 -11.39 17.95 10.33
N VAL A 15 -10.45 18.85 10.62
CA VAL A 15 -9.38 18.61 11.61
C VAL A 15 -9.97 18.36 13.01
N GLU A 16 -11.14 18.93 13.29
CA GLU A 16 -11.89 18.81 14.54
C GLU A 16 -12.39 17.38 14.79
N TRP A 17 -12.39 16.50 13.79
CA TRP A 17 -12.73 15.08 13.96
C TRP A 17 -11.57 14.29 14.60
N LEU A 18 -10.32 14.73 14.42
CA LEU A 18 -9.13 13.98 14.85
C LEU A 18 -9.09 13.67 16.36
N PRO A 19 -9.47 14.59 17.28
CA PRO A 19 -9.54 14.29 18.71
C PRO A 19 -10.53 13.17 19.06
N GLY A 20 -11.53 12.92 18.21
CA GLY A 20 -12.51 11.85 18.39
C GLY A 20 -12.03 10.48 17.93
N PHE A 21 -10.80 10.30 17.46
CA PHE A 21 -10.31 9.00 16.97
C PHE A 21 -10.57 7.86 17.98
N ALA A 22 -11.17 6.78 17.48
CA ALA A 22 -11.53 5.57 18.23
C ALA A 22 -12.51 5.77 19.41
N SER A 23 -13.20 6.93 19.50
CA SER A 23 -14.34 7.09 20.41
C SER A 23 -15.61 6.43 19.84
N TYR A 24 -16.58 6.13 20.71
CA TYR A 24 -17.75 5.31 20.40
C TYR A 24 -18.54 5.77 19.16
N ASP A 25 -18.84 7.07 19.05
CA ASP A 25 -19.63 7.65 17.94
C ASP A 25 -18.75 8.28 16.84
N SER A 26 -17.44 8.08 16.90
CA SER A 26 -16.54 8.69 15.92
C SER A 26 -16.56 7.92 14.60
N PRO A 27 -16.62 8.63 13.45
CA PRO A 27 -16.41 7.99 12.16
C PRO A 27 -14.95 7.51 11.99
N LEU A 28 -14.02 8.02 12.80
CA LEU A 28 -12.59 7.70 12.74
C LEU A 28 -12.27 6.51 13.64
N GLY A 29 -12.63 5.31 13.20
CA GLY A 29 -12.32 4.05 13.89
C GLY A 29 -10.84 3.63 13.79
N GLN A 30 -10.45 2.60 14.53
CA GLN A 30 -9.10 2.01 14.46
C GLN A 30 -8.75 1.52 13.05
N HIS A 31 -9.76 1.01 12.34
CA HIS A 31 -9.69 0.63 10.95
C HIS A 31 -10.57 1.57 10.11
N PRO A 32 -10.07 2.10 8.99
CA PRO A 32 -10.85 2.92 8.06
C PRO A 32 -12.10 2.24 7.54
N ASP A 33 -13.20 3.00 7.50
CA ASP A 33 -14.46 2.62 6.88
C ASP A 33 -14.77 3.56 5.70
N ARG A 34 -14.80 2.99 4.48
CA ARG A 34 -15.09 3.74 3.25
C ARG A 34 -16.48 4.36 3.18
N THR A 35 -17.42 3.90 4.01
CA THR A 35 -18.80 4.39 4.04
C THR A 35 -18.97 5.59 4.99
N LEU A 36 -18.05 5.74 5.95
CA LEU A 36 -18.10 6.78 6.97
C LEU A 36 -17.12 7.92 6.73
N VAL A 37 -15.97 7.63 6.11
CA VAL A 37 -14.86 8.61 6.00
C VAL A 37 -14.63 8.99 4.54
N PRO A 38 -14.84 10.26 4.15
CA PRO A 38 -14.53 10.73 2.80
C PRO A 38 -13.05 10.54 2.44
N GLY A 39 -12.79 10.10 1.21
CA GLY A 39 -11.42 9.82 0.73
C GLY A 39 -10.85 8.47 1.16
N VAL A 40 -11.59 7.69 1.96
CA VAL A 40 -11.25 6.28 2.25
C VAL A 40 -11.84 5.40 1.16
N GLU A 41 -10.97 4.73 0.40
CA GLU A 41 -11.38 3.93 -0.76
C GLU A 41 -11.89 2.53 -0.39
N ILE A 42 -11.38 1.96 0.71
CA ILE A 42 -11.73 0.60 1.17
C ILE A 42 -12.05 0.57 2.66
N GLY A 43 -12.95 -0.32 3.08
CA GLY A 43 -12.98 -0.76 4.47
C GLY A 43 -11.79 -1.70 4.71
N SER A 44 -10.86 -1.33 5.60
CA SER A 44 -9.66 -2.14 5.86
C SER A 44 -9.64 -2.71 7.28
N GLY A 45 -8.55 -3.36 7.68
CA GLY A 45 -8.34 -3.89 9.04
C GLY A 45 -8.09 -5.39 9.10
N SER A 46 -8.52 -6.15 8.09
CA SER A 46 -8.05 -7.51 7.88
C SER A 46 -6.81 -7.48 6.98
N LEU A 47 -5.68 -7.93 7.52
CA LEU A 47 -4.41 -7.97 6.79
C LEU A 47 -4.55 -8.83 5.53
N GLY A 48 -3.73 -8.54 4.51
CA GLY A 48 -3.70 -9.32 3.27
C GLY A 48 -4.81 -8.99 2.25
N HIS A 49 -5.82 -8.20 2.59
CA HIS A 49 -6.88 -7.83 1.65
C HIS A 49 -6.52 -6.63 0.76
N GLY A 50 -5.72 -5.69 1.28
CA GLY A 50 -5.45 -4.41 0.62
C GLY A 50 -4.83 -4.56 -0.77
N LEU A 51 -3.80 -5.40 -0.90
CA LEU A 51 -3.11 -5.61 -2.18
C LEU A 51 -3.99 -6.30 -3.22
N GLY A 52 -4.75 -7.33 -2.83
CA GLY A 52 -5.70 -8.00 -3.73
C GLY A 52 -6.79 -7.06 -4.23
N LEU A 53 -7.34 -6.20 -3.36
CA LEU A 53 -8.28 -5.15 -3.76
C LEU A 53 -7.63 -4.14 -4.71
N ALA A 54 -6.38 -3.74 -4.47
CA ALA A 54 -5.64 -2.84 -5.37
C ALA A 54 -5.42 -3.44 -6.76
N VAL A 55 -5.11 -4.74 -6.84
CA VAL A 55 -5.05 -5.48 -8.12
C VAL A 55 -6.39 -5.42 -8.85
N GLY A 56 -7.49 -5.71 -8.16
CA GLY A 56 -8.84 -5.65 -8.74
C GLY A 56 -9.19 -4.25 -9.25
N THR A 57 -8.88 -3.21 -8.48
CA THR A 57 -9.09 -1.81 -8.88
C THR A 57 -8.31 -1.44 -10.12
N ALA A 58 -7.01 -1.77 -10.19
CA ALA A 58 -6.18 -1.48 -11.34
C ALA A 58 -6.65 -2.22 -12.61
N LEU A 59 -7.11 -3.47 -12.48
CA LEU A 59 -7.74 -4.20 -13.58
C LEU A 59 -9.04 -3.52 -14.04
N GLY A 60 -9.89 -3.10 -13.11
CA GLY A 60 -11.15 -2.42 -13.41
C GLY A 60 -10.95 -1.09 -14.13
N LEU A 61 -9.95 -0.31 -13.73
CA LEU A 61 -9.59 0.94 -14.41
C LEU A 61 -9.07 0.67 -15.84
N ARG A 62 -8.20 -0.34 -16.00
CA ARG A 62 -7.69 -0.76 -17.32
C ARG A 62 -8.83 -1.21 -18.24
N ALA A 63 -9.79 -1.98 -17.74
CA ALA A 63 -10.95 -2.44 -18.51
C ALA A 63 -11.85 -1.28 -18.98
N GLN A 64 -11.85 -0.16 -18.25
CA GLN A 64 -12.56 1.08 -18.64
C GLN A 64 -11.74 1.98 -19.58
N GLY A 65 -10.53 1.57 -19.98
CA GLY A 65 -9.62 2.39 -20.79
C GLY A 65 -8.91 3.50 -20.03
N LEU A 66 -8.97 3.50 -18.69
CA LEU A 66 -8.33 4.49 -17.83
C LEU A 66 -6.89 4.08 -17.49
N THR A 67 -6.01 4.11 -18.50
CA THR A 67 -4.62 3.64 -18.39
C THR A 67 -3.67 4.62 -17.70
N GLU A 68 -4.07 5.88 -17.55
CA GLU A 68 -3.29 6.92 -16.86
C GLU A 68 -3.49 6.91 -15.33
N ALA A 69 -4.53 6.25 -14.84
CA ALA A 69 -4.78 6.15 -13.41
C ALA A 69 -3.69 5.29 -12.74
N ARG A 70 -3.33 5.63 -11.49
CA ARG A 70 -2.38 4.90 -10.67
C ARG A 70 -3.05 4.45 -9.37
N VAL A 71 -2.93 3.18 -9.05
CA VAL A 71 -3.44 2.58 -7.81
C VAL A 71 -2.28 2.41 -6.86
N TRP A 72 -2.37 3.04 -5.69
CA TRP A 72 -1.36 2.96 -4.65
C TRP A 72 -1.88 2.15 -3.48
N VAL A 73 -1.05 1.24 -2.98
CA VAL A 73 -1.33 0.46 -1.77
C VAL A 73 -0.13 0.47 -0.84
N LEU A 74 -0.39 0.77 0.44
CA LEU A 74 0.59 0.71 1.52
C LEU A 74 0.30 -0.54 2.35
N VAL A 75 1.29 -1.39 2.56
CA VAL A 75 1.20 -2.60 3.38
C VAL A 75 2.38 -2.67 4.35
N GLY A 76 2.22 -3.35 5.49
CA GLY A 76 3.33 -3.73 6.35
C GLY A 76 4.07 -4.98 5.87
N ASP A 77 5.32 -5.15 6.27
CA ASP A 77 6.09 -6.38 6.05
C ASP A 77 5.41 -7.63 6.67
N ALA A 78 4.86 -7.52 7.87
CA ALA A 78 4.13 -8.63 8.50
C ALA A 78 2.85 -9.01 7.74
N GLU A 79 2.23 -8.09 7.00
CA GLU A 79 1.10 -8.45 6.13
C GLU A 79 1.52 -9.38 5.01
N MET A 80 2.81 -9.37 4.62
CA MET A 80 3.33 -10.25 3.57
C MET A 80 3.45 -11.71 4.00
N ASP A 81 3.15 -12.04 5.26
CA ASP A 81 2.96 -13.42 5.71
C ASP A 81 1.56 -13.97 5.30
N GLU A 82 0.60 -13.12 4.92
CA GLU A 82 -0.72 -13.54 4.46
C GLU A 82 -0.69 -14.09 3.03
N GLY A 83 -1.25 -15.29 2.82
CA GLY A 83 -1.24 -15.97 1.52
C GLY A 83 -1.90 -15.19 0.39
N SER A 84 -2.91 -14.38 0.67
CA SER A 84 -3.57 -13.53 -0.34
C SER A 84 -2.62 -12.50 -0.95
N ASN A 85 -1.64 -12.01 -0.19
CA ASN A 85 -0.61 -11.12 -0.74
C ASN A 85 0.33 -11.87 -1.69
N PHE A 86 0.60 -13.16 -1.48
CA PHE A 86 1.40 -13.96 -2.42
C PHE A 86 0.68 -14.11 -3.76
N GLU A 87 -0.62 -14.45 -3.72
CA GLU A 87 -1.45 -14.57 -4.91
C GLU A 87 -1.49 -13.25 -5.69
N ALA A 88 -1.70 -12.13 -4.99
CA ALA A 88 -1.76 -10.81 -5.60
C ALA A 88 -0.41 -10.39 -6.23
N VAL A 89 0.72 -10.65 -5.55
CA VAL A 89 2.06 -10.35 -6.08
C VAL A 89 2.35 -11.18 -7.33
N GLN A 90 2.11 -12.49 -7.30
CA GLN A 90 2.33 -13.37 -8.45
C GLN A 90 1.48 -12.92 -9.64
N PHE A 91 0.18 -12.72 -9.44
CA PHE A 91 -0.74 -12.38 -10.51
C PHE A 91 -0.42 -11.01 -11.16
N ALA A 92 -0.22 -9.96 -10.35
CA ALA A 92 0.01 -8.61 -10.86
C ALA A 92 1.29 -8.52 -11.70
N GLY A 93 2.31 -9.27 -11.31
CA GLY A 93 3.55 -9.39 -12.07
C GLY A 93 3.35 -10.14 -13.39
N ALA A 94 2.68 -11.29 -13.36
CA ALA A 94 2.39 -12.09 -14.55
C ALA A 94 1.58 -11.33 -15.62
N VAL A 95 0.71 -10.41 -15.22
CA VAL A 95 -0.15 -9.63 -16.14
C VAL A 95 0.38 -8.23 -16.45
N GLY A 96 1.59 -7.88 -15.98
CA GLY A 96 2.25 -6.60 -16.25
C GLY A 96 1.41 -5.40 -15.83
N LEU A 97 0.92 -5.40 -14.58
CA LEU A 97 -0.03 -4.38 -14.09
C LEU A 97 0.66 -3.04 -13.78
N GLU A 98 1.10 -2.32 -14.81
CA GLU A 98 1.90 -1.09 -14.71
C GLU A 98 1.29 0.00 -13.83
N GLY A 99 -0.04 0.13 -13.80
CA GLY A 99 -0.72 1.12 -12.96
C GLY A 99 -0.70 0.82 -11.46
N LEU A 100 -0.17 -0.33 -11.02
CA LEU A 100 -0.12 -0.72 -9.61
C LEU A 100 1.21 -0.36 -8.97
N HIS A 101 1.13 0.44 -7.91
CA HIS A 101 2.24 0.85 -7.05
C HIS A 101 2.01 0.34 -5.63
N THR A 102 2.99 -0.40 -5.11
CA THR A 102 2.97 -0.95 -3.75
C THR A 102 4.08 -0.33 -2.93
N VAL A 103 3.77 0.08 -1.71
CA VAL A 103 4.77 0.49 -0.72
C VAL A 103 4.70 -0.51 0.42
N VAL A 104 5.81 -1.22 0.67
CA VAL A 104 5.94 -2.11 1.82
C VAL A 104 6.74 -1.39 2.89
N VAL A 105 6.12 -1.14 4.05
CA VAL A 105 6.81 -0.61 5.22
C VAL A 105 7.50 -1.78 5.94
N ASP A 106 8.82 -1.82 5.84
CA ASP A 106 9.64 -2.88 6.43
C ASP A 106 10.24 -2.39 7.76
N ASN A 107 9.64 -2.84 8.86
CA ASN A 107 10.09 -2.58 10.22
C ASN A 107 10.54 -3.88 10.93
N ALA A 108 10.89 -4.91 10.16
CA ALA A 108 11.29 -6.23 10.65
C ALA A 108 10.31 -6.86 11.65
N SER A 109 9.00 -6.75 11.39
CA SER A 109 7.93 -7.31 12.22
C SER A 109 7.30 -8.58 11.67
N ALA A 110 7.65 -8.98 10.44
CA ALA A 110 7.20 -10.25 9.87
C ALA A 110 7.62 -11.45 10.72
N THR A 111 6.72 -12.43 10.87
CA THR A 111 6.98 -13.64 11.67
C THR A 111 7.77 -14.66 10.86
N TYR A 112 7.37 -14.88 9.61
CA TYR A 112 8.06 -15.80 8.72
C TYR A 112 9.03 -15.06 7.81
N GLY A 113 8.54 -13.98 7.19
CA GLY A 113 9.30 -13.19 6.23
C GLY A 113 9.64 -13.99 4.96
N TRP A 114 10.05 -13.27 3.92
CA TRP A 114 10.40 -13.89 2.64
C TRP A 114 11.90 -14.18 2.56
N PRO A 115 12.32 -15.41 2.26
CA PRO A 115 13.73 -15.74 2.07
C PRO A 115 14.36 -14.84 0.99
N GLY A 116 15.52 -14.25 1.31
CA GLY A 116 16.17 -13.27 0.43
C GLY A 116 15.59 -11.85 0.51
N GLY A 117 14.50 -11.64 1.24
CA GLY A 117 13.87 -10.36 1.47
C GLY A 117 12.78 -10.01 0.45
N LEU A 118 12.05 -8.94 0.75
CA LEU A 118 10.88 -8.50 -0.02
C LEU A 118 11.25 -8.15 -1.47
N ALA A 119 12.23 -7.27 -1.69
CA ALA A 119 12.55 -6.79 -3.04
C ALA A 119 12.96 -7.91 -4.01
N PRO A 120 13.86 -8.86 -3.67
CA PRO A 120 14.17 -9.99 -4.55
C PRO A 120 12.97 -10.89 -4.84
N ARG A 121 12.08 -11.10 -3.87
CA ARG A 121 10.89 -11.93 -4.05
C ARG A 121 9.89 -11.28 -5.01
N PHE A 122 9.62 -9.97 -4.88
CA PHE A 122 8.83 -9.24 -5.87
C PHE A 122 9.48 -9.24 -7.26
N ALA A 123 10.81 -9.05 -7.34
CA ALA A 123 11.54 -9.09 -8.61
C ALA A 123 11.40 -10.45 -9.31
N ALA A 124 11.44 -11.56 -8.56
CA ALA A 124 11.24 -12.90 -9.09
C ALA A 124 9.85 -13.10 -9.71
N GLU A 125 8.85 -12.35 -9.25
CA GLU A 125 7.49 -12.35 -9.80
C GLU A 125 7.30 -11.29 -10.90
N GLY A 126 8.37 -10.65 -11.40
CA GLY A 126 8.32 -9.72 -12.53
C GLY A 126 8.14 -8.24 -12.17
N TRP A 127 8.17 -7.87 -10.88
CA TRP A 127 7.98 -6.49 -10.43
C TRP A 127 9.23 -5.62 -10.53
N SER A 128 9.05 -4.35 -10.87
CA SER A 128 10.08 -3.34 -10.63
C SER A 128 10.21 -3.08 -9.13
N THR A 129 11.43 -3.05 -8.59
CA THR A 129 11.66 -2.99 -7.14
C THR A 129 12.65 -1.89 -6.77
N ALA A 130 12.40 -1.21 -5.65
CA ALA A 130 13.35 -0.33 -5.00
C ALA A 130 13.35 -0.60 -3.49
N THR A 131 14.51 -0.54 -2.84
CA THR A 131 14.60 -0.56 -1.37
C THR A 131 15.28 0.72 -0.93
N VAL A 132 14.63 1.48 -0.05
CA VAL A 132 15.11 2.80 0.40
C VAL A 132 14.92 2.98 1.90
N ASP A 133 15.62 3.95 2.50
CA ASP A 133 15.33 4.41 3.85
C ASP A 133 13.98 5.15 3.86
N GLY A 134 13.03 4.66 4.66
CA GLY A 134 11.70 5.24 4.81
C GLY A 134 11.69 6.62 5.50
N ARG A 135 12.84 7.13 5.96
CA ARG A 135 13.01 8.49 6.48
C ARG A 135 13.73 9.43 5.52
N ASP A 136 14.25 8.95 4.40
CA ASP A 136 14.83 9.80 3.36
C ASP A 136 13.75 10.16 2.32
N HIS A 137 13.19 11.37 2.46
CA HIS A 137 12.15 11.86 1.57
C HIS A 137 12.60 11.97 0.10
N ARG A 138 13.90 12.23 -0.14
CA ARG A 138 14.43 12.30 -1.51
C ARG A 138 14.52 10.91 -2.11
N ALA A 139 15.06 9.94 -1.36
CA ALA A 139 15.14 8.56 -1.82
C ALA A 139 13.74 7.97 -2.07
N LEU A 140 12.77 8.27 -1.21
CA LEU A 140 11.37 7.89 -1.41
C LEU A 140 10.79 8.51 -2.69
N TYR A 141 10.99 9.81 -2.90
CA TYR A 141 10.52 10.49 -4.10
C TYR A 141 11.13 9.89 -5.38
N GLU A 142 12.45 9.68 -5.40
CA GLU A 142 13.16 9.06 -6.52
C GLU A 142 12.64 7.64 -6.79
N ALA A 143 12.41 6.84 -5.74
CA ALA A 143 11.86 5.50 -5.87
C ALA A 143 10.41 5.51 -6.41
N PHE A 144 9.53 6.34 -5.84
CA PHE A 144 8.12 6.43 -6.26
C PHE A 144 7.93 6.93 -7.69
N THR A 145 8.91 7.68 -8.23
CA THR A 145 8.84 8.29 -9.56
C THR A 145 9.73 7.57 -10.60
N ALA A 146 10.41 6.50 -10.21
CA ALA A 146 11.25 5.73 -11.11
C ALA A 146 10.42 5.10 -12.24
N PRO A 147 10.80 5.22 -13.53
CA PRO A 147 10.08 4.58 -14.62
C PRO A 147 10.11 3.04 -14.52
N HIS A 148 8.97 2.39 -14.75
CA HIS A 148 8.81 0.93 -14.71
C HIS A 148 7.87 0.39 -15.80
N PRO A 149 8.17 0.65 -17.09
CA PRO A 149 7.26 0.33 -18.19
C PRO A 149 6.89 -1.15 -18.23
N GLY A 150 5.59 -1.43 -18.37
CA GLY A 150 5.01 -2.77 -18.46
C GLY A 150 5.03 -3.60 -17.18
N ARG A 151 5.41 -3.03 -16.04
CA ARG A 151 5.61 -3.77 -14.79
C ARG A 151 4.94 -3.08 -13.62
N PRO A 152 4.30 -3.82 -12.69
CA PRO A 152 3.93 -3.26 -11.41
C PRO A 152 5.19 -2.89 -10.61
N HIS A 153 5.06 -1.93 -9.69
CA HIS A 153 6.20 -1.38 -8.96
C HIS A 153 6.05 -1.51 -7.45
N VAL A 154 7.12 -1.93 -6.78
CA VAL A 154 7.19 -1.97 -5.32
C VAL A 154 8.35 -1.15 -4.78
N VAL A 155 8.08 -0.35 -3.76
CA VAL A 155 9.09 0.32 -2.93
C VAL A 155 9.04 -0.28 -1.53
N VAL A 156 10.14 -0.93 -1.14
CA VAL A 156 10.36 -1.42 0.22
C VAL A 156 11.00 -0.30 1.03
N ALA A 157 10.21 0.36 1.86
CA ALA A 157 10.64 1.45 2.73
C ALA A 157 11.06 0.88 4.08
N ARG A 158 12.39 0.79 4.31
CA ARG A 158 12.94 0.31 5.57
C ARG A 158 12.85 1.39 6.64
N VAL A 159 12.31 1.05 7.80
CA VAL A 159 12.24 1.94 8.96
C VAL A 159 12.87 1.26 10.18
N ALA A 160 12.89 1.97 11.32
CA ALA A 160 13.42 1.38 12.55
C ALA A 160 12.60 0.15 12.95
N SER A 161 13.27 -0.88 13.47
CA SER A 161 12.60 -2.09 13.92
C SER A 161 11.53 -1.79 14.95
N LYS A 162 10.44 -2.57 14.91
CA LYS A 162 9.40 -2.50 15.93
C LYS A 162 10.03 -2.89 17.29
N SER A 163 9.96 -1.97 18.26
CA SER A 163 10.40 -2.17 19.65
C SER A 163 9.45 -3.09 20.41
#